data_AF-A0A7W7H712-F1
#
_entry.id   AF-A0A7W7H712-F1
#
_cell.length_a   1.000
_cell.length_b   1.000
_cell.length_c   1.000
_cell.angle_alpha   90.00
_cell.angle_beta   90.00
_cell.angle_gamma   90.00
#
_symmetry.space_group_name_H-M   'P 1'
#
loop_
_entity.id
_entity.type
_entity.pdbx_description
1 polymer ?
#
loop_
_entity_poly.entity_id
_entity_poly.type
_entity_poly.pdbx_seq_one_letter_code
_entity_poly.pdbx_strand_id
1 'polypeptide(L)'
;MADSPKILAVSWGKMAVEGLPEGKDFKLWPGGGRPWDWNETGTRHEPGVQPADVAELLDNGATVLVLSRGMDLVLQVDPATLELLRERGVEVHVAETTEAVRIYNGLAGTVAVGGLFHSTC
;
A
#
# COMPACT_ATOMS: atom_id res chain seq x y z
N MET A 1 -15.91 12.75 2.49
CA MET A 1 -14.80 11.79 2.71
C MET A 1 -13.55 12.46 2.20
N ALA A 2 -12.42 12.33 2.90
CA ALA A 2 -11.16 12.89 2.42
C ALA A 2 -10.61 12.01 1.30
N ASP A 3 -9.99 12.60 0.30
CA ASP A 3 -9.37 11.86 -0.80
C ASP A 3 -8.06 11.20 -0.34
N SER A 4 -7.69 10.10 -0.99
CA SER A 4 -6.39 9.48 -0.78
C SER A 4 -5.28 10.32 -1.41
N PRO A 5 -4.14 10.54 -0.74
CA PRO A 5 -3.08 11.41 -1.24
C PRO A 5 -2.41 10.80 -2.48
N LYS A 6 -2.02 11.62 -3.46
CA LYS A 6 -1.32 11.10 -4.64
C LYS A 6 0.15 10.83 -4.38
N ILE A 7 0.67 9.77 -5.00
CA ILE A 7 2.11 9.49 -5.04
C ILE A 7 2.71 10.34 -6.17
N LEU A 8 3.56 11.31 -5.83
CA LEU A 8 4.11 12.29 -6.77
C LEU A 8 5.33 11.74 -7.52
N ALA A 9 6.13 10.92 -6.83
CA ALA A 9 7.30 10.29 -7.41
C ALA A 9 7.67 9.01 -6.67
N VAL A 10 8.25 8.05 -7.39
CA VAL A 10 8.85 6.84 -6.83
C VAL A 10 10.15 6.52 -7.55
N SER A 11 11.14 6.10 -6.77
CA SER A 11 12.45 5.61 -7.23
C SER A 11 13.00 4.64 -6.19
N TRP A 12 14.13 3.98 -6.48
CA TRP A 12 14.69 2.99 -5.57
C TRP A 12 14.95 3.57 -4.17
N GLY A 13 14.24 3.04 -3.17
CA GLY A 13 14.39 3.45 -1.77
C GLY A 13 13.85 4.85 -1.44
N LYS A 14 13.09 5.47 -2.34
CA LYS A 14 12.57 6.83 -2.15
C LYS A 14 11.21 7.06 -2.81
N MET A 15 10.30 7.60 -2.03
CA MET A 15 8.95 7.99 -2.41
C MET A 15 8.64 9.41 -1.94
N ALA A 16 7.88 10.13 -2.77
CA ALA A 16 7.29 11.43 -2.43
C ALA A 16 5.76 11.32 -2.57
N VAL A 17 5.03 11.72 -1.52
CA VAL A 17 3.58 11.63 -1.45
C VAL A 17 3.02 13.00 -1.08
N GLU A 18 1.92 13.37 -1.71
CA GLU A 18 1.24 14.64 -1.45
C GLU A 18 0.91 14.80 0.04
N GLY A 19 1.32 15.94 0.61
CA GLY A 19 1.04 16.27 2.01
C GLY A 19 1.85 15.49 3.05
N LEU A 20 2.77 14.61 2.65
CA LEU A 20 3.63 13.85 3.55
C LEU A 20 5.12 14.16 3.32
N PRO A 21 5.98 14.06 4.35
CA PRO A 21 7.43 14.09 4.16
C PRO A 21 7.90 12.96 3.24
N GLU A 22 9.04 13.15 2.57
CA GLU A 22 9.68 12.07 1.79
C GLU A 22 10.02 10.87 2.68
N GLY A 23 9.94 9.66 2.13
CA GLY A 23 10.22 8.43 2.86
C GLY A 23 10.61 7.30 1.93
N LYS A 24 10.92 6.14 2.52
CA LYS A 24 11.28 4.94 1.77
C LYS A 24 10.04 4.18 1.30
N ASP A 25 9.27 3.65 2.25
CA ASP A 25 8.10 2.83 2.01
C ASP A 25 6.90 3.46 2.71
N PHE A 26 5.68 3.29 2.19
CA PHE A 26 4.48 3.99 2.70
C PHE A 26 3.26 3.08 2.85
N LYS A 27 2.49 3.36 3.91
CA LYS A 27 1.08 3.01 4.05
C LYS A 27 0.24 4.23 3.74
N LEU A 28 -0.69 4.15 2.80
CA LEU A 28 -1.56 5.26 2.39
C LEU A 28 -3.04 4.87 2.49
N TRP A 29 -3.91 5.84 2.78
CA TRP A 29 -5.35 5.66 2.94
C TRP A 29 -6.09 6.99 2.69
N PRO A 30 -7.44 6.99 2.62
CA PRO A 30 -8.21 8.22 2.48
C PRO A 30 -7.88 9.24 3.59
N GLY A 31 -7.41 10.43 3.20
CA GLY A 31 -7.04 11.49 4.14
C GLY A 31 -5.60 11.46 4.67
N GLY A 32 -4.75 10.52 4.26
CA GLY A 32 -3.32 10.58 4.59
C GLY A 32 -2.55 9.28 4.43
N GLY A 33 -1.52 9.15 5.27
CA GLY A 33 -0.64 7.99 5.27
C GLY A 33 0.59 8.22 6.13
N ARG A 34 1.44 7.21 6.22
CA ARG A 34 2.69 7.26 6.98
C ARG A 34 3.74 6.30 6.42
N PRO A 35 5.02 6.45 6.82
CA PRO A 35 6.04 5.46 6.50
C PRO A 35 5.66 4.05 6.96
N TRP A 36 5.94 3.06 6.13
CA TRP A 36 5.72 1.66 6.45
C TRP A 36 6.98 1.03 7.06
N ASP A 37 6.92 0.73 8.35
CA ASP A 37 7.95 -0.03 9.05
C ASP A 37 7.52 -1.50 9.19
N TRP A 38 8.26 -2.40 8.56
CA TRP A 38 8.01 -3.83 8.58
C TRP A 38 8.21 -4.47 9.97
N ASN A 39 8.91 -3.80 10.89
CA ASN A 39 9.11 -4.33 12.24
C ASN A 39 7.83 -4.27 13.10
N GLU A 40 6.86 -3.44 12.73
CA GLU A 40 5.58 -3.32 13.45
C GLU A 40 4.74 -4.60 13.35
N THR A 41 4.84 -5.30 12.22
CA THR A 41 3.97 -6.43 11.85
C THR A 41 4.74 -7.72 11.60
N GLY A 42 6.07 -7.66 11.61
CA GLY A 42 6.94 -8.80 11.30
C GLY A 42 7.07 -9.08 9.81
N THR A 43 6.69 -8.15 8.95
CA THR A 43 6.78 -8.30 7.49
C THR A 43 8.22 -8.54 7.06
N ARG A 44 8.37 -9.50 6.17
CA ARG A 44 9.61 -9.89 5.48
C ARG A 44 9.23 -10.19 4.03
N HIS A 45 10.22 -10.40 3.16
CA HIS A 45 9.94 -10.81 1.78
C HIS A 45 9.04 -12.05 1.70
N GLU A 46 9.23 -13.00 2.62
CA GLU A 46 8.37 -14.16 2.84
C GLU A 46 8.11 -14.32 4.35
N PRO A 47 6.86 -14.52 4.80
CA PRO A 47 5.65 -14.79 4.00
C PRO A 47 5.05 -13.57 3.27
N GLY A 48 5.58 -12.37 3.52
CA GLY A 48 5.15 -11.16 2.82
C GLY A 48 4.28 -10.23 3.65
N VAL A 49 3.49 -9.40 2.96
CA VAL A 49 2.54 -8.45 3.55
C VAL A 49 1.57 -9.15 4.49
N GLN A 50 1.50 -8.69 5.74
CA GLN A 50 0.72 -9.30 6.81
C GLN A 50 -0.68 -8.70 6.95
N PRO A 51 -1.66 -9.43 7.54
CA PRO A 51 -3.00 -8.89 7.81
C PRO A 51 -2.96 -7.61 8.67
N ALA A 52 -1.98 -7.53 9.58
CA ALA A 52 -1.76 -6.36 10.42
C ALA A 52 -1.25 -5.13 9.63
N ASP A 53 -0.60 -5.31 8.48
CA ASP A 53 -0.16 -4.18 7.66
C ASP A 53 -1.34 -3.44 7.03
N VAL A 54 -2.37 -4.18 6.61
CA VAL A 54 -3.54 -3.63 5.91
C VAL A 54 -4.65 -3.17 6.87
N ALA A 55 -4.62 -3.61 8.13
CA ALA A 55 -5.64 -3.26 9.13
C ALA A 55 -5.82 -1.74 9.27
N GLU A 56 -4.71 -1.00 9.38
CA GLU A 56 -4.74 0.46 9.53
C GLU A 56 -5.37 1.17 8.31
N LEU A 57 -5.18 0.63 7.11
CA LEU A 57 -5.76 1.19 5.89
C LEU A 57 -7.27 0.99 5.87
N LEU A 58 -7.73 -0.19 6.31
CA LEU A 58 -9.15 -0.52 6.44
C LEU A 58 -9.84 0.32 7.53
N ASP A 59 -9.18 0.49 8.68
CA ASP A 59 -9.70 1.29 9.79
C ASP A 59 -9.84 2.78 9.40
N ASN A 60 -9.03 3.25 8.45
CA ASN A 60 -9.13 4.58 7.84
C ASN A 60 -10.09 4.61 6.62
N GLY A 61 -10.89 3.57 6.41
CA GLY A 61 -11.99 3.57 5.45
C GLY A 61 -11.61 3.22 4.01
N ALA A 62 -10.45 2.62 3.77
CA ALA A 62 -10.12 2.09 2.45
C ALA A 62 -11.06 0.94 2.04
N THR A 63 -11.64 1.04 0.84
CA THR A 63 -12.52 0.02 0.23
C THR A 63 -11.87 -0.69 -0.95
N VAL A 64 -10.77 -0.14 -1.47
CA VAL A 64 -9.90 -0.75 -2.48
C VAL A 64 -8.47 -0.66 -1.96
N LEU A 65 -7.68 -1.71 -2.14
CA LEU A 65 -6.28 -1.76 -1.72
C LEU A 65 -5.35 -2.05 -2.88
N VAL A 66 -4.25 -1.29 -2.96
CA VAL A 66 -3.14 -1.56 -3.89
C VAL A 66 -1.92 -1.99 -3.09
N LEU A 67 -1.47 -3.23 -3.30
CA LEU A 67 -0.33 -3.82 -2.60
C LEU A 67 0.83 -3.97 -3.60
N SER A 68 1.88 -3.18 -3.42
CA SER A 68 3.10 -3.37 -4.20
C SER A 68 3.94 -4.53 -3.66
N ARG A 69 4.69 -5.17 -4.55
CA ARG A 69 5.60 -6.28 -4.24
C ARG A 69 7.08 -5.91 -4.34
N GLY A 70 7.40 -4.62 -4.32
CA GLY A 70 8.73 -4.14 -4.68
C GLY A 70 8.91 -3.99 -6.19
N MET A 71 10.00 -3.32 -6.55
CA MET A 71 10.50 -3.09 -7.91
C MET A 71 10.88 -4.41 -8.61
N ASP A 72 11.35 -5.38 -7.82
CA ASP A 72 11.81 -6.69 -8.31
C ASP A 72 10.82 -7.83 -7.99
N LEU A 73 9.61 -7.50 -7.51
CA LEU A 73 8.54 -8.46 -7.16
C LEU A 73 8.94 -9.48 -6.08
N VAL A 74 9.92 -9.18 -5.22
CA VAL A 74 10.44 -10.15 -4.24
C VAL A 74 9.53 -10.24 -3.03
N LEU A 75 8.91 -9.12 -2.62
CA LEU A 75 7.95 -9.12 -1.53
C LEU A 75 6.69 -9.93 -1.91
N GLN A 76 6.35 -10.93 -1.12
CA GLN A 76 5.12 -11.70 -1.26
C GLN A 76 3.95 -11.00 -0.58
N VAL A 77 2.74 -11.53 -0.79
CA VAL A 77 1.56 -11.20 0.01
C VAL A 77 1.15 -12.47 0.71
N ASP A 78 1.03 -12.42 2.04
CA ASP A 78 0.61 -13.57 2.82
C ASP A 78 -0.81 -14.01 2.37
N PRO A 79 -1.06 -15.30 2.11
CA PRO A 79 -2.40 -15.79 1.77
C PRO A 79 -3.48 -15.38 2.79
N ALA A 80 -3.14 -15.31 4.08
CA ALA A 80 -4.06 -14.86 5.13
C ALA A 80 -4.49 -13.39 4.94
N THR A 81 -3.61 -12.54 4.40
CA THR A 81 -3.93 -11.15 4.05
C THR A 81 -4.95 -11.10 2.93
N LEU A 82 -4.75 -11.88 1.86
CA LEU A 82 -5.70 -11.93 0.73
C LEU A 82 -7.06 -12.50 1.15
N GLU A 83 -7.07 -13.51 2.01
CA GLU A 83 -8.29 -14.08 2.57
C GLU A 83 -9.07 -13.07 3.42
N LEU A 84 -8.40 -12.37 4.35
CA LEU A 84 -9.01 -11.31 5.14
C LEU A 84 -9.67 -10.24 4.26
N LEU A 85 -8.97 -9.79 3.22
CA LEU A 85 -9.48 -8.74 2.32
C LEU A 85 -10.67 -9.23 1.50
N ARG A 86 -10.61 -10.47 1.01
CA ARG A 86 -11.72 -11.12 0.30
C ARG A 86 -12.97 -11.24 1.18
N GLU A 87 -12.81 -11.69 2.43
CA GLU A 87 -13.91 -11.82 3.40
C GLU A 87 -14.57 -10.48 3.72
N ARG A 88 -13.80 -9.40 3.71
CA ARG A 88 -14.29 -8.04 3.90
C ARG A 88 -14.85 -7.39 2.63
N GLY A 89 -14.83 -8.10 1.49
CA GLY A 89 -15.33 -7.58 0.21
C GLY A 89 -14.48 -6.43 -0.35
N VAL A 90 -13.20 -6.37 0.03
CA VAL A 90 -12.27 -5.33 -0.43
C VAL A 90 -11.67 -5.74 -1.77
N GLU A 91 -11.73 -4.85 -2.76
CA GLU A 91 -11.04 -5.05 -4.03
C GLU A 91 -9.52 -4.89 -3.83
N VAL A 92 -8.72 -5.81 -4.38
CA VAL A 92 -7.26 -5.81 -4.18
C VAL A 92 -6.55 -5.87 -5.52
N HIS A 93 -5.61 -4.95 -5.72
CA HIS A 93 -4.63 -4.98 -6.81
C HIS A 93 -3.26 -5.31 -6.24
N VAL A 94 -2.58 -6.31 -6.81
CA VAL A 94 -1.22 -6.67 -6.43
C VAL A 94 -0.32 -6.51 -7.65
N ALA A 95 0.75 -5.72 -7.53
CA ALA A 95 1.58 -5.36 -8.68
C ALA A 95 3.03 -5.06 -8.29
N GLU A 96 3.88 -4.93 -9.30
CA GLU A 96 5.18 -4.25 -9.18
C GLU A 96 4.95 -2.80 -8.75
N THR A 97 5.90 -2.18 -8.04
CA THR A 97 5.73 -0.87 -7.41
C THR A 97 5.38 0.27 -8.38
N THR A 98 6.04 0.40 -9.52
CA THR A 98 5.70 1.46 -10.49
C THR A 98 4.31 1.27 -11.09
N GLU A 99 3.90 0.02 -11.33
CA GLU A 99 2.54 -0.30 -11.75
C GLU A 99 1.52 -0.05 -10.64
N ALA A 100 1.82 -0.46 -9.40
CA ALA A 100 1.00 -0.21 -8.23
C ALA A 100 0.75 1.30 -8.04
N VAL A 101 1.80 2.12 -8.19
CA VAL A 101 1.68 3.58 -8.13
C VAL A 101 0.75 4.11 -9.23
N ARG A 102 0.83 3.57 -10.46
CA ARG A 102 -0.08 3.95 -11.55
C ARG A 102 -1.53 3.60 -11.24
N ILE A 103 -1.79 2.37 -10.80
CA ILE A 103 -3.14 1.90 -10.43
C ILE A 103 -3.69 2.79 -9.30
N TYR A 104 -2.92 2.95 -8.23
CA TYR A 104 -3.31 3.74 -7.07
C TYR A 104 -3.64 5.18 -7.43
N ASN A 105 -2.78 5.86 -8.20
CA ASN A 105 -3.03 7.25 -8.59
C ASN A 105 -4.22 7.41 -9.55
N GLY A 106 -4.56 6.37 -10.33
CA GLY A 106 -5.78 6.35 -11.15
C GLY A 106 -7.06 6.23 -10.31
N LEU A 107 -6.95 5.62 -9.13
CA LEU A 107 -8.05 5.45 -8.17
C LEU A 107 -8.14 6.61 -7.16
N ALA A 108 -7.01 7.27 -6.87
CA ALA A 108 -6.92 8.39 -5.94
C ALA A 108 -7.80 9.57 -6.40
N GLY A 109 -8.87 9.85 -5.63
CA GLY A 109 -9.88 10.88 -5.92
C GLY A 109 -11.14 10.36 -6.63
N THR A 110 -11.25 9.06 -6.90
CA THR A 110 -12.47 8.43 -7.43
C THR A 110 -13.09 7.44 -6.46
N VAL A 111 -12.24 6.69 -5.74
CA VAL A 111 -12.64 5.72 -4.71
C VAL A 111 -11.79 5.89 -3.45
N ALA A 112 -12.27 5.33 -2.34
CA ALA A 112 -11.54 5.29 -1.08
C ALA A 112 -10.41 4.24 -1.17
N VAL A 113 -9.31 4.59 -1.85
CA VAL A 113 -8.18 3.68 -2.08
C VAL A 113 -7.13 3.79 -0.97
N GLY A 114 -6.68 2.65 -0.46
CA GLY A 114 -5.48 2.53 0.36
C GLY A 114 -4.38 1.78 -0.37
N GLY A 115 -3.15 1.83 0.14
CA GLY A 115 -2.09 1.00 -0.42
C GLY A 115 -0.83 0.87 0.42
N LEU A 116 -0.08 -0.19 0.14
CA LEU A 116 1.22 -0.48 0.74
C LEU A 116 2.29 -0.46 -0.36
N PHE A 117 3.25 0.44 -0.22
CA PHE A 117 4.26 0.72 -1.24
C PHE A 117 5.66 0.42 -0.71
N HIS A 118 6.33 -0.57 -1.32
CA HIS A 118 7.70 -0.95 -1.06
C HIS A 118 8.58 -0.49 -2.21
N SER A 119 9.50 0.43 -1.98
CA SER A 119 10.27 1.11 -3.03
C SER A 119 11.58 0.41 -3.42
N THR A 120 11.87 -0.77 -2.86
CA THR A 120 13.06 -1.58 -3.18
C THR A 120 12.66 -2.95 -3.72
N CYS A 121 13.34 -4.05 -3.42
CA CYS A 121 13.08 -5.36 -4.02
C CYS A 121 11.92 -6.13 -3.38
#